data_AF-A0A0M1N203-F1
#
_entry.id   AF-A0A0M1N203-F1
#
_cell.length_a   1.000
_cell.length_b   1.000
_cell.length_c   1.000
_cell.angle_alpha   90.00
_cell.angle_beta   90.00
_cell.angle_gamma   90.00
#
_symmetry.space_group_name_H-M   'P 1'
#
loop_
_entity.id
_entity.type
_entity.pdbx_description
1 polymer ?
#
loop_
_entity_poly.entity_id
_entity_poly.type
_entity_poly.pdbx_seq_one_letter_code
_entity_poly.pdbx_strand_id
1 'polypeptide(L)'
;MNKSELNRIMQELLRRSGSSVTVETEAYFPGGRLIGGKYVMDSHSVTMYTEVIRQQCMQLFGTLEPFHAYFAVVFAHELGHSMDLMLSSLCDRMNNALDEWEQNRIALQIEENAWNNALPWLQDIDPEFVRTIMDCSLEAYHEVLTPEIA
;
A
#
# COMPACT_ATOMS: atom_id res chain seq x y z
N MET A 1 -20.41 1.65 8.64
CA MET A 1 -19.51 0.99 7.67
C MET A 1 -20.02 -0.42 7.41
N ASN A 2 -20.29 -0.76 6.16
CA ASN A 2 -20.86 -2.06 5.82
C ASN A 2 -19.73 -3.10 5.69
N LYS A 3 -19.49 -3.89 6.74
CA LYS A 3 -18.44 -4.93 6.74
C LYS A 3 -18.57 -5.91 5.55
N SER A 4 -19.80 -6.11 5.05
CA SER A 4 -20.02 -7.00 3.91
C SER A 4 -19.45 -6.47 2.58
N GLU A 5 -19.42 -5.15 2.39
CA GLU A 5 -18.87 -4.52 1.17
C GLU A 5 -17.34 -4.59 1.14
N LEU A 6 -16.69 -4.27 2.26
CA LEU A 6 -15.23 -4.41 2.40
C LEU A 6 -14.79 -5.86 2.21
N ASN A 7 -15.51 -6.81 2.82
CA ASN A 7 -15.23 -8.23 2.62
C ASN A 7 -15.34 -8.63 1.15
N ARG A 8 -16.35 -8.14 0.42
CA ARG A 8 -16.50 -8.42 -1.01
C ARG A 8 -15.32 -7.88 -1.83
N ILE A 9 -14.87 -6.66 -1.54
CA ILE A 9 -13.70 -6.05 -2.20
C ILE A 9 -12.45 -6.89 -1.93
N MET A 10 -12.21 -7.27 -0.67
CA MET A 10 -11.04 -8.07 -0.30
C MET A 10 -11.05 -9.44 -0.98
N GLN A 11 -12.18 -10.13 -0.98
CA GLN A 11 -12.30 -11.45 -1.63
C GLN A 11 -12.07 -11.37 -3.14
N GLU A 12 -12.56 -10.32 -3.80
CA GLU A 12 -12.35 -10.14 -5.23
C GLU A 12 -10.87 -9.87 -5.57
N LEU A 13 -10.19 -9.02 -4.80
CA LEU A 13 -8.76 -8.72 -5.00
C LEU A 13 -7.86 -9.91 -4.64
N LEU A 14 -8.19 -10.69 -3.61
CA LEU A 14 -7.53 -11.97 -3.32
C LEU A 14 -7.68 -12.95 -4.48
N ARG A 15 -8.88 -13.06 -5.06
CA ARG A 15 -9.15 -13.92 -6.21
C ARG A 15 -8.35 -13.50 -7.45
N ARG A 16 -8.23 -12.19 -7.71
CA ARG A 16 -7.47 -11.65 -8.85
C ARG A 16 -5.96 -11.83 -8.70
N SER A 17 -5.45 -11.61 -7.49
CA SER A 17 -4.03 -11.75 -7.18
C SER A 17 -3.57 -13.21 -7.10
N GLY A 18 -4.48 -14.12 -6.72
CA GLY A 18 -4.11 -15.49 -6.38
C GLY A 18 -3.34 -15.59 -5.08
N SER A 19 -3.27 -14.50 -4.29
CA SER A 19 -2.59 -14.47 -3.01
C SER A 19 -3.36 -15.28 -1.96
N SER A 20 -2.62 -16.04 -1.16
CA SER A 20 -3.13 -16.79 0.00
C SER A 20 -2.91 -16.05 1.32
N VAL A 21 -2.60 -14.76 1.27
CA VAL A 21 -2.29 -13.95 2.45
C VAL A 21 -3.49 -13.90 3.40
N THR A 22 -3.21 -13.95 4.71
CA THR A 22 -4.27 -13.75 5.72
C THR A 22 -4.64 -12.28 5.78
N VAL A 23 -5.93 -11.94 5.78
CA VAL A 23 -6.37 -10.53 5.79
C VAL A 23 -7.22 -10.24 7.02
N GLU A 24 -6.84 -9.19 7.74
CA GLU A 24 -7.53 -8.69 8.92
C GLU A 24 -7.89 -7.21 8.76
N THR A 25 -8.93 -6.77 9.48
CA THR A 25 -9.33 -5.36 9.49
C THR A 25 -9.34 -4.84 10.91
N GLU A 26 -8.65 -3.73 11.13
CA GLU A 26 -8.69 -2.96 12.36
C GLU A 26 -9.18 -1.53 12.09
N ALA A 27 -9.46 -0.79 13.16
CA ALA A 27 -9.85 0.61 13.02
C ALA A 27 -8.63 1.49 12.76
N TYR A 28 -7.60 1.36 13.62
CA TYR A 28 -6.47 2.29 13.67
C TYR A 28 -5.13 1.56 13.75
N PHE A 29 -4.12 2.13 13.08
CA PHE A 29 -2.74 1.68 13.25
C PHE A 29 -2.22 2.05 14.65
N PRO A 30 -1.53 1.15 15.37
CA PRO A 30 -0.94 1.45 16.67
C PRO A 30 0.03 2.63 16.63
N GLY A 31 -0.06 3.53 17.61
CA GLY A 31 0.88 4.66 17.72
C GLY A 31 0.55 5.87 16.83
N GLY A 32 -0.65 5.96 16.27
CA GLY A 32 -1.19 7.19 15.67
C GLY A 32 -0.65 7.55 14.29
N ARG A 33 0.07 6.63 13.63
CA ARG A 33 0.54 6.82 12.25
C ARG A 33 -0.62 6.66 11.27
N LEU A 34 -0.62 7.44 10.21
CA LEU A 34 -1.58 7.34 9.10
C LEU A 34 -1.15 6.26 8.10
N ILE A 35 -1.09 5.02 8.56
CA ILE A 35 -0.84 3.84 7.72
C ILE A 35 -2.18 3.18 7.37
N GLY A 36 -2.53 3.14 6.09
CA GLY A 36 -3.81 2.61 5.61
C GLY A 36 -3.86 1.07 5.63
N GLY A 37 -2.75 0.41 5.33
CA GLY A 37 -2.60 -1.03 5.35
C GLY A 37 -1.19 -1.43 5.78
N LYS A 38 -1.01 -2.67 6.19
CA LYS A 38 0.33 -3.21 6.46
C LYS A 38 0.39 -4.68 6.14
N TYR A 39 1.26 -5.03 5.20
CA TYR A 39 1.76 -6.38 5.02
C TYR A 39 2.86 -6.72 6.05
N VAL A 40 2.82 -7.93 6.59
CA VAL A 40 3.83 -8.50 7.49
C VAL A 40 4.34 -9.80 6.88
N MET A 41 5.63 -9.85 6.58
CA MET A 41 6.28 -11.01 5.95
C MET A 41 6.21 -12.27 6.82
N ASP A 42 6.58 -12.17 8.10
CA ASP A 42 6.72 -13.32 9.00
C ASP A 42 5.43 -14.14 9.16
N SER A 43 4.30 -13.46 9.25
CA SER A 43 2.97 -14.07 9.37
C SER A 43 2.24 -14.22 8.05
N HIS A 44 2.83 -13.73 6.94
CA HIS A 44 2.18 -13.61 5.65
C HIS A 44 0.74 -13.10 5.78
N SER A 45 0.61 -11.91 6.37
CA SER A 45 -0.67 -11.29 6.72
C SER A 45 -0.73 -9.82 6.32
N VAL A 46 -1.91 -9.36 5.91
CA VAL A 46 -2.24 -7.95 5.69
C VAL A 46 -3.25 -7.50 6.74
N THR A 47 -2.96 -6.38 7.41
CA THR A 47 -3.93 -5.69 8.28
C THR A 47 -4.35 -4.38 7.63
N MET A 48 -5.65 -4.19 7.42
CA MET A 48 -6.24 -2.98 6.86
C MET A 48 -6.83 -2.09 7.96
N TYR A 49 -6.44 -0.81 8.02
CA TYR A 49 -6.84 0.13 9.07
C TYR A 49 -7.94 1.08 8.59
N THR A 50 -9.18 0.60 8.70
CA THR A 50 -10.36 1.20 8.05
C THR A 50 -10.64 2.67 8.39
N GLU A 51 -10.37 3.13 9.62
CA GLU A 51 -10.54 4.54 9.98
C GLU A 51 -9.39 5.40 9.45
N VAL A 52 -8.18 4.87 9.38
CA VAL A 52 -7.03 5.56 8.78
C VAL A 52 -7.25 5.75 7.28
N ILE A 53 -7.68 4.71 6.58
CA ILE A 53 -8.04 4.75 5.16
C ILE A 53 -9.13 5.80 4.91
N ARG A 54 -10.13 5.90 5.82
CA ARG A 54 -11.16 6.93 5.75
C ARG A 54 -10.58 8.33 5.89
N GLN A 55 -9.67 8.53 6.85
CA GLN A 55 -9.00 9.82 7.05
C GLN A 55 -8.16 10.20 5.83
N GLN A 56 -7.38 9.28 5.28
CA GLN A 56 -6.58 9.52 4.08
C GLN A 56 -7.46 9.85 2.86
N CYS A 57 -8.55 9.10 2.65
CA CYS A 57 -9.51 9.36 1.57
C CYS A 57 -10.12 10.77 1.71
N MET A 58 -10.54 11.17 2.92
CA MET A 58 -11.03 12.51 3.19
C MET A 58 -9.95 13.59 2.96
N GLN A 59 -8.71 13.34 3.38
CA GLN A 59 -7.61 14.30 3.20
C GLN A 59 -7.26 14.52 1.73
N LEU A 60 -7.24 13.45 0.93
CA LEU A 60 -6.81 13.50 -0.48
C LEU A 60 -7.94 13.99 -1.41
N PHE A 61 -9.19 13.60 -1.16
CA PHE A 61 -10.31 13.88 -2.07
C PHE A 61 -11.36 14.84 -1.51
N GLY A 62 -11.27 15.22 -0.22
CA GLY A 62 -12.25 16.09 0.44
C GLY A 62 -13.63 15.47 0.64
N THR A 63 -13.79 14.18 0.36
CA THR A 63 -15.05 13.44 0.46
C THR A 63 -14.81 11.96 0.71
N LEU A 64 -15.82 11.24 1.21
CA LEU A 64 -15.80 9.79 1.39
C LEU A 64 -16.58 9.03 0.31
N GLU A 65 -17.11 9.72 -0.69
CA GLU A 65 -17.77 9.08 -1.84
C GLU A 65 -16.90 7.98 -2.48
N PRO A 66 -15.58 8.17 -2.71
CA PRO A 66 -14.74 7.13 -3.31
C PRO A 66 -14.13 6.17 -2.27
N PHE A 67 -14.61 6.13 -1.02
CA PHE A 67 -14.00 5.35 0.06
C PHE A 67 -13.75 3.87 -0.31
N HIS A 68 -14.72 3.22 -0.94
CA HIS A 68 -14.58 1.81 -1.33
C HIS A 68 -13.52 1.59 -2.41
N ALA A 69 -13.44 2.50 -3.39
CA ALA A 69 -12.39 2.48 -4.41
C ALA A 69 -11.02 2.75 -3.77
N TYR A 70 -10.94 3.73 -2.88
CA TYR A 70 -9.73 4.05 -2.12
C TYR A 70 -9.25 2.84 -1.31
N PHE A 71 -10.15 2.19 -0.57
CA PHE A 71 -9.86 0.97 0.18
C PHE A 71 -9.33 -0.14 -0.73
N ALA A 72 -9.94 -0.34 -1.90
CA ALA A 72 -9.50 -1.33 -2.87
C ALA A 72 -8.07 -1.05 -3.38
N VAL A 73 -7.75 0.22 -3.64
CA VAL A 73 -6.41 0.64 -4.07
C VAL A 73 -5.37 0.37 -2.99
N VAL A 74 -5.62 0.79 -1.74
CA VAL A 74 -4.71 0.53 -0.61
C VAL A 74 -4.53 -0.98 -0.43
N PHE A 75 -5.61 -1.76 -0.45
CA PHE A 75 -5.50 -3.20 -0.26
C PHE A 75 -4.75 -3.89 -1.39
N ALA A 76 -4.95 -3.47 -2.64
CA ALA A 76 -4.20 -4.02 -3.77
C ALA A 76 -2.69 -3.73 -3.64
N HIS A 77 -2.30 -2.56 -3.15
CA HIS A 77 -0.90 -2.25 -2.85
C HIS A 77 -0.32 -3.19 -1.78
N GLU A 78 -1.02 -3.44 -0.67
CA GLU A 78 -0.58 -4.41 0.35
C GLU A 78 -0.46 -5.83 -0.20
N LEU A 79 -1.40 -6.24 -1.06
CA LEU A 79 -1.30 -7.51 -1.79
C LEU A 79 -0.08 -7.52 -2.72
N GLY A 80 0.28 -6.38 -3.30
CA GLY A 80 1.47 -6.21 -4.12
C GLY A 80 2.76 -6.58 -3.38
N HIS A 81 2.89 -6.18 -2.12
CA HIS A 81 4.00 -6.64 -1.26
C HIS A 81 3.97 -8.16 -1.04
N SER A 82 2.79 -8.74 -0.80
CA SER A 82 2.66 -10.18 -0.57
C SER A 82 3.08 -11.04 -1.77
N MET A 83 3.04 -10.46 -2.97
CA MET A 83 3.39 -11.11 -4.23
C MET A 83 4.80 -10.76 -4.74
N ASP A 84 5.53 -9.89 -4.04
CA ASP A 84 6.89 -9.52 -4.44
C ASP A 84 7.90 -10.60 -4.02
N LEU A 85 8.32 -11.40 -5.00
CA LEU A 85 9.34 -12.45 -4.83
C LEU A 85 10.72 -11.90 -4.43
N MET A 86 10.98 -10.62 -4.69
CA MET A 86 12.24 -9.96 -4.33
C MET A 86 12.23 -9.36 -2.93
N LEU A 87 11.05 -9.21 -2.30
CA LEU A 87 10.88 -8.47 -1.05
C LEU A 87 11.85 -8.90 0.05
N SER A 88 11.96 -10.22 0.30
CA SER A 88 12.89 -10.74 1.31
C SER A 88 14.33 -10.30 1.04
N SER A 89 14.79 -10.42 -0.20
CA SER A 89 16.15 -10.04 -0.58
C SER A 89 16.38 -8.52 -0.52
N LEU A 90 15.34 -7.72 -0.79
CA LEU A 90 15.40 -6.26 -0.68
C LEU A 90 15.45 -5.83 0.79
N CYS A 91 14.66 -6.43 1.66
CA CYS A 91 14.73 -6.19 3.10
C CYS A 91 16.12 -6.56 3.67
N ASP A 92 16.68 -7.70 3.26
CA ASP A 92 18.03 -8.09 3.65
C ASP A 92 19.07 -7.08 3.17
N ARG A 93 18.97 -6.62 1.92
CA ARG A 93 19.86 -5.57 1.39
C ARG A 93 19.71 -4.26 2.15
N MET A 94 18.49 -3.84 2.47
CA MET A 94 18.21 -2.61 3.21
C MET A 94 18.82 -2.66 4.61
N ASN A 95 18.70 -3.79 5.31
CA ASN A 95 19.30 -3.99 6.64
C ASN A 95 20.84 -3.96 6.63
N ASN A 96 21.46 -4.25 5.49
CA ASN A 96 22.91 -4.26 5.30
C ASN A 96 23.45 -3.02 4.57
N ALA A 97 22.59 -2.07 4.21
CA ALA A 97 22.97 -0.87 3.48
C ALA A 97 23.93 0.00 4.30
N LEU A 98 24.90 0.60 3.62
CA LEU A 98 26.00 1.33 4.28
C LEU A 98 25.64 2.76 4.67
N ASP A 99 24.64 3.34 4.01
CA ASP A 99 24.16 4.70 4.24
C ASP A 99 22.64 4.83 4.04
N GLU A 100 22.10 5.94 4.53
CA GLU A 100 20.67 6.24 4.47
C GLU A 100 20.18 6.42 3.02
N TRP A 101 21.04 6.87 2.10
CA TRP A 101 20.65 7.06 0.72
C TRP A 101 20.35 5.72 0.04
N GLU A 102 21.20 4.72 0.24
CA GLU A 102 20.96 3.35 -0.23
C GLU A 102 19.72 2.74 0.43
N GLN A 103 19.51 2.96 1.74
CA GLN A 103 18.29 2.51 2.43
C GLN A 103 17.02 3.10 1.81
N ASN A 104 16.99 4.42 1.59
CA ASN A 104 15.84 5.11 0.99
C ASN A 104 15.58 4.66 -0.45
N ARG A 105 16.63 4.39 -1.22
CA ARG A 105 16.51 3.85 -2.58
C ARG A 105 15.92 2.44 -2.58
N ILE A 106 16.34 1.57 -1.66
CA ILE A 106 15.78 0.22 -1.55
C ILE A 106 14.33 0.27 -1.06
N ALA A 107 14.01 1.17 -0.12
CA ALA A 107 12.65 1.38 0.35
C ALA A 107 11.73 1.83 -0.80
N LEU A 108 12.14 2.82 -1.60
CA LEU A 108 11.40 3.21 -2.80
C LEU A 108 11.18 2.03 -3.76
N GLN A 109 12.22 1.22 -4.00
CA GLN A 109 12.11 0.06 -4.88
C GLN A 109 11.08 -0.97 -4.37
N ILE A 110 10.99 -1.18 -3.05
CA ILE A 110 9.99 -2.07 -2.43
C ILE A 110 8.56 -1.55 -2.71
N GLU A 111 8.34 -0.25 -2.56
CA GLU A 111 7.03 0.37 -2.80
C GLU A 111 6.65 0.35 -4.30
N GLU A 112 7.60 0.64 -5.19
CA GLU A 112 7.40 0.57 -6.64
C GLU A 112 7.08 -0.86 -7.09
N ASN A 113 7.76 -1.87 -6.54
CA ASN A 113 7.45 -3.27 -6.81
C ASN A 113 6.03 -3.63 -6.39
N ALA A 114 5.61 -3.18 -5.20
CA ALA A 114 4.25 -3.41 -4.70
C ALA A 114 3.21 -2.80 -5.65
N TRP A 115 3.42 -1.55 -6.09
CA TRP A 115 2.55 -0.92 -7.09
C TRP A 115 2.53 -1.67 -8.42
N ASN A 116 3.69 -2.06 -8.94
CA ASN A 116 3.78 -2.82 -10.19
C ASN A 116 3.01 -4.15 -10.13
N ASN A 117 3.04 -4.83 -8.98
CA ASN A 117 2.26 -6.04 -8.76
C ASN A 117 0.75 -5.77 -8.60
N ALA A 118 0.38 -4.62 -8.02
CA ALA A 118 -1.01 -4.26 -7.73
C ALA A 118 -1.80 -3.78 -8.95
N LEU A 119 -1.17 -3.00 -9.84
CA LEU A 119 -1.83 -2.33 -10.98
C LEU A 119 -2.69 -3.28 -11.86
N PRO A 120 -2.27 -4.51 -12.20
CA PRO A 120 -3.10 -5.44 -12.97
C PRO A 120 -4.46 -5.77 -12.34
N TRP A 121 -4.62 -5.63 -11.02
CA TRP A 121 -5.87 -5.97 -10.32
C TRP A 121 -6.85 -4.79 -10.23
N LEU A 122 -6.38 -3.59 -10.54
CA LEU A 122 -7.09 -2.32 -10.39
C LEU A 122 -7.73 -1.81 -11.69
N GLN A 123 -7.79 -2.63 -12.74
CA GLN A 123 -8.31 -2.27 -14.07
C GLN A 123 -9.78 -1.76 -14.09
N ASP A 124 -10.56 -2.03 -13.04
CA ASP A 124 -11.96 -1.56 -12.93
C ASP A 124 -12.10 -0.26 -12.13
N ILE A 125 -10.98 0.30 -11.65
CA ILE A 125 -10.93 1.58 -10.95
C ILE A 125 -10.37 2.63 -11.92
N ASP A 126 -10.87 3.86 -11.82
CA ASP A 126 -10.38 4.98 -12.62
C ASP A 126 -8.83 5.10 -12.51
N PRO A 127 -8.08 4.99 -13.61
CA PRO A 127 -6.63 5.07 -13.60
C PRO A 127 -6.08 6.38 -13.04
N GLU A 128 -6.79 7.50 -13.22
CA GLU A 128 -6.35 8.80 -12.67
C GLU A 128 -6.48 8.83 -11.14
N PHE A 129 -7.54 8.20 -10.62
CA PHE A 129 -7.74 8.01 -9.18
C PHE A 129 -6.63 7.13 -8.58
N VAL A 130 -6.28 6.01 -9.22
CA VAL A 130 -5.19 5.13 -8.79
C VAL A 130 -3.86 5.88 -8.81
N ARG A 131 -3.55 6.59 -9.91
CA ARG A 131 -2.32 7.36 -10.05
C ARG A 131 -2.17 8.41 -8.95
N THR A 132 -3.24 9.14 -8.62
CA THR A 132 -3.22 10.16 -7.56
C THR A 132 -2.84 9.56 -6.20
N ILE A 133 -3.36 8.37 -5.88
CA ILE A 133 -3.03 7.68 -4.62
C ILE A 133 -1.57 7.19 -4.63
N MET A 134 -1.15 6.61 -5.74
CA MET A 134 0.22 6.12 -5.93
C MET A 134 1.24 7.26 -5.80
N ASP A 135 1.05 8.36 -6.54
CA ASP A 135 1.94 9.53 -6.51
C ASP A 135 2.06 10.09 -5.09
N CYS A 136 0.94 10.25 -4.38
CA CYS A 136 0.92 10.71 -2.99
C CYS A 136 1.64 9.74 -2.03
N SER A 137 1.53 8.42 -2.26
CA SER A 137 2.22 7.42 -1.43
C SER A 137 3.74 7.39 -1.65
N LEU A 138 4.21 7.75 -2.85
CA LEU A 138 5.62 7.73 -3.23
C LEU A 138 6.33 9.08 -3.06
N GLU A 139 5.58 10.17 -2.88
CA GLU A 139 6.09 11.55 -2.79
C GLU A 139 7.25 11.68 -1.79
N ALA A 140 7.07 11.22 -0.56
CA ALA A 140 8.09 11.32 0.49
C ALA A 140 9.41 10.59 0.13
N TYR A 141 9.34 9.49 -0.61
CA TYR A 141 10.53 8.77 -1.05
C TYR A 141 11.27 9.53 -2.15
N HIS A 142 10.52 10.11 -3.10
CA HIS A 142 11.10 10.91 -4.17
C HIS A 142 11.70 12.22 -3.65
N GLU A 143 11.09 12.88 -2.66
CA GLU A 143 11.63 14.08 -2.02
C GLU A 143 12.99 13.80 -1.38
N VAL A 144 13.12 12.70 -0.63
CA VAL A 144 14.37 12.32 0.04
C VAL A 144 15.49 11.95 -0.95
N LEU A 145 15.12 11.41 -2.12
CA LEU A 145 16.08 10.98 -3.14
C LEU A 145 16.39 12.05 -4.19
N THR A 146 15.65 13.18 -4.19
CA THR A 146 15.94 14.31 -5.07
C THR A 146 17.10 15.11 -4.49
N PRO A 147 18.22 15.29 -5.21
CA PRO A 147 19.30 16.15 -4.74
C PRO A 147 18.78 17.57 -4.54
N GLU A 148 19.05 18.19 -3.39
CA GLU A 148 18.90 19.64 -3.25
C GLU A 148 19.72 20.28 -4.37
N ILE A 149 19.05 20.91 -5.34
CA ILE A 149 19.73 21.74 -6.33
C ILE A 149 20.21 22.97 -5.56
N ALA A 150 21.48 22.96 -5.17
CA ALA A 150 22.21 24.11 -4.63
C ALA A 150 22.59 25.09 -5.74
#